data_AF-A0AAE9X414-F1
#
_entry.id   AF-A0AAE9X414-F1
#
_cell.length_a   1.000
_cell.length_b   1.000
_cell.length_c   1.000
_cell.angle_alpha   90.00
_cell.angle_beta   90.00
_cell.angle_gamma   90.00
#
_symmetry.space_group_name_H-M   'P 1'
#
loop_
_entity.id
_entity.type
_entity.pdbx_description
1 polymer ?
#
loop_
_entity_poly.entity_id
_entity_poly.type
_entity_poly.pdbx_seq_one_letter_code
_entity_poly.pdbx_strand_id
1 'polypeptide(L)'
;MDKDVCETLIPLRNAFTYVEENESYQFTTVEDFKKYCTNENCVDDTDKINARCLYIFDTFFKDKVVFEKDAKGNINIVEYIMIWLSYVLSLIKSEENDSIDSFYKKYIEKDGKYTTNNIDYIVGYKCYKDLIDRNKYILSMDMNIISKLYDAFNTLCDTYIELGTNNSDCMQDSEKAHQFVEKYKKIIIDHNIGENIRYFYVLINLLTDYDNLKTKCKKFPSTPDIKKIISEATSSSIASKLIPILSILVAIPIFLGIAYKYSLFGFRKRFQKQKLREKLKK
;
A
#
# COMPACT_ATOMS: atom_id res chain seq x y z
N MET A 1 -2.64 7.94 -1.83
CA MET A 1 -3.95 7.28 -1.63
C MET A 1 -5.08 8.24 -1.92
N ASP A 2 -6.24 7.74 -2.37
CA ASP A 2 -7.52 8.43 -2.26
C ASP A 2 -8.71 7.46 -2.18
N LYS A 3 -9.95 7.99 -2.23
CA LYS A 3 -11.18 7.21 -2.10
C LYS A 3 -11.22 6.04 -3.09
N ASP A 4 -11.04 6.30 -4.38
CA ASP A 4 -11.16 5.27 -5.42
C ASP A 4 -10.13 4.14 -5.21
N VAL A 5 -8.90 4.50 -4.80
CA VAL A 5 -7.87 3.51 -4.47
C VAL A 5 -8.27 2.68 -3.25
N CYS A 6 -8.80 3.29 -2.20
CA CYS A 6 -9.25 2.60 -1.01
C CYS A 6 -10.47 1.70 -1.26
N GLU A 7 -11.41 2.13 -2.10
CA GLU A 7 -12.54 1.32 -2.54
C GLU A 7 -12.06 0.10 -3.34
N THR A 8 -11.09 0.31 -4.23
CA THR A 8 -10.47 -0.77 -5.00
C THR A 8 -9.78 -1.80 -4.11
N LEU A 9 -9.29 -1.41 -2.93
CA LEU A 9 -8.64 -2.30 -1.95
C LEU A 9 -9.63 -3.05 -1.04
N ILE A 10 -10.93 -2.73 -1.06
CA ILE A 10 -11.96 -3.41 -0.24
C ILE A 10 -11.91 -4.94 -0.36
N PRO A 11 -11.74 -5.55 -1.55
CA PRO A 11 -11.68 -7.01 -1.69
C PRO A 11 -10.54 -7.68 -0.91
N LEU A 12 -9.44 -6.97 -0.66
CA LEU A 12 -8.39 -7.45 0.25
C LEU A 12 -8.87 -7.36 1.70
N ARG A 13 -9.43 -6.22 2.08
CA ARG A 13 -9.77 -5.90 3.46
C ARG A 13 -10.87 -6.80 4.02
N ASN A 14 -11.80 -7.24 3.17
CA ASN A 14 -12.91 -8.12 3.53
C ASN A 14 -12.60 -9.62 3.29
N ALA A 15 -11.33 -9.97 3.17
CA ALA A 15 -10.92 -11.32 2.76
C ALA A 15 -11.12 -12.42 3.80
N PHE A 16 -11.25 -12.07 5.09
CA PHE A 16 -11.30 -13.04 6.16
C PHE A 16 -12.14 -12.55 7.33
N THR A 17 -12.63 -13.50 8.13
CA THR A 17 -13.34 -13.27 9.38
C THR A 17 -12.76 -14.15 10.47
N TYR A 18 -12.75 -13.66 11.71
CA TYR A 18 -12.38 -14.47 12.87
C TYR A 18 -13.59 -15.28 13.34
N VAL A 19 -13.39 -16.56 13.62
CA VAL A 19 -14.42 -17.47 14.15
C VAL A 19 -14.01 -17.88 15.55
N GLU A 20 -14.71 -17.34 16.54
CA GLU A 20 -14.42 -17.55 17.97
C GLU A 20 -14.47 -19.02 18.36
N GLU A 21 -15.46 -19.78 17.88
CA GLU A 21 -15.67 -21.20 18.22
C GLU A 21 -14.45 -22.09 17.91
N ASN A 22 -13.71 -21.75 16.85
CA ASN A 22 -12.59 -22.55 16.36
C ASN A 22 -11.24 -21.83 16.56
N GLU A 23 -11.23 -20.68 17.23
CA GLU A 23 -10.07 -19.79 17.37
C GLU A 23 -9.23 -19.67 16.08
N SER A 24 -9.92 -19.45 14.96
CA SER A 24 -9.32 -19.50 13.62
C SER A 24 -9.92 -18.46 12.68
N TYR A 25 -9.19 -18.19 11.60
CA TYR A 25 -9.61 -17.28 10.56
C TYR A 25 -10.22 -18.07 9.40
N GLN A 26 -11.41 -17.66 8.96
CA GLN A 26 -12.04 -18.19 7.76
C GLN A 26 -11.88 -17.21 6.60
N PHE A 27 -11.36 -17.71 5.48
CA PHE A 27 -11.18 -16.93 4.28
C PHE A 27 -12.41 -17.05 3.38
N THR A 28 -13.00 -15.90 3.07
CA THR A 28 -14.22 -15.82 2.25
C THR A 28 -13.97 -16.40 0.85
N THR A 29 -15.02 -16.92 0.21
CA THR A 29 -14.94 -17.53 -1.12
C THR A 29 -14.55 -16.50 -2.19
N VAL A 30 -14.07 -17.00 -3.33
CA VAL A 30 -13.45 -16.20 -4.40
C VAL A 30 -14.23 -16.25 -5.71
N GLU A 31 -15.57 -16.32 -5.67
CA GLU A 31 -16.39 -16.43 -6.89
C GLU A 31 -16.02 -15.34 -7.93
N ASP A 32 -15.81 -14.11 -7.48
CA ASP A 32 -15.40 -12.97 -8.33
C ASP A 32 -13.94 -13.05 -8.82
N PHE A 33 -13.09 -13.82 -8.14
CA PHE A 33 -11.65 -13.92 -8.41
C PHE A 33 -11.21 -15.28 -8.94
N LYS A 34 -12.16 -16.17 -9.28
CA LYS A 34 -11.85 -17.55 -9.68
C LYS A 34 -10.89 -17.64 -10.87
N LYS A 35 -10.94 -16.69 -11.80
CA LYS A 35 -10.02 -16.59 -12.95
C LYS A 35 -8.55 -16.36 -12.55
N TYR A 36 -8.32 -15.87 -11.33
CA TYR A 36 -6.98 -15.63 -10.78
C TYR A 36 -6.40 -16.84 -10.05
N CYS A 37 -7.21 -17.85 -9.72
CA CYS A 37 -6.75 -19.10 -9.14
C CYS A 37 -5.78 -19.84 -10.07
N THR A 38 -4.74 -20.44 -9.50
CA THR A 38 -3.89 -21.40 -10.21
C THR A 38 -4.73 -22.68 -10.45
N ASN A 39 -4.71 -23.24 -11.66
CA ASN A 39 -5.52 -24.42 -12.04
C ASN A 39 -7.05 -24.28 -11.82
N GLU A 40 -7.60 -23.06 -11.82
CA GLU A 40 -9.04 -22.74 -11.71
C GLU A 40 -9.76 -23.21 -10.43
N ASN A 41 -9.02 -23.75 -9.47
CA ASN A 41 -9.53 -24.29 -8.22
C ASN A 41 -8.80 -23.61 -7.05
N CYS A 42 -9.39 -22.55 -6.47
CA CYS A 42 -8.93 -21.97 -5.20
C CYS A 42 -9.46 -22.78 -4.03
N VAL A 43 -8.87 -23.95 -3.79
CA VAL A 43 -9.37 -24.90 -2.80
C VAL A 43 -8.85 -24.52 -1.43
N ASP A 44 -7.53 -24.29 -1.32
CA ASP A 44 -6.90 -23.94 -0.05
C ASP A 44 -6.91 -22.43 0.21
N ASP A 45 -6.70 -22.03 1.46
CA ASP A 45 -6.75 -20.61 1.85
C ASP A 45 -5.63 -19.80 1.19
N THR A 46 -4.47 -20.40 0.95
CA THR A 46 -3.36 -19.73 0.26
C THR A 46 -3.67 -19.49 -1.21
N ASP A 47 -4.42 -20.38 -1.87
CA ASP A 47 -4.89 -20.19 -3.25
C ASP A 47 -5.86 -19.00 -3.30
N LYS A 48 -6.80 -18.91 -2.34
CA LYS A 48 -7.76 -17.80 -2.24
C LYS A 48 -7.06 -16.46 -2.02
N ILE A 49 -6.05 -16.43 -1.13
CA ILE A 49 -5.23 -15.25 -0.86
C ILE A 49 -4.45 -14.85 -2.12
N ASN A 50 -3.83 -15.82 -2.80
CA ASN A 50 -3.11 -15.56 -4.04
C ASN A 50 -4.02 -14.97 -5.12
N ALA A 51 -5.21 -15.54 -5.33
CA ALA A 51 -6.15 -15.05 -6.34
C ALA A 51 -6.57 -13.60 -6.08
N ARG A 52 -6.81 -13.24 -4.81
CA ARG A 52 -7.11 -11.84 -4.43
C ARG A 52 -5.94 -10.90 -4.61
N CYS A 53 -4.75 -11.33 -4.19
CA CYS A 53 -3.53 -10.57 -4.38
C CYS A 53 -3.32 -10.24 -5.86
N LEU A 54 -3.40 -11.26 -6.72
CA LEU A 54 -3.21 -11.11 -8.16
C LEU A 54 -4.30 -10.25 -8.82
N TYR A 55 -5.56 -10.41 -8.40
CA TYR A 55 -6.66 -9.55 -8.87
C TYR A 55 -6.35 -8.07 -8.63
N ILE A 56 -5.86 -7.73 -7.44
CA ILE A 56 -5.54 -6.34 -7.11
C ILE A 56 -4.31 -5.84 -7.86
N PHE A 57 -3.28 -6.68 -8.03
CA PHE A 57 -2.15 -6.33 -8.88
C PHE A 57 -2.60 -6.02 -10.31
N ASP A 58 -3.48 -6.83 -10.90
CA ASP A 58 -4.08 -6.54 -12.20
C ASP A 58 -4.91 -5.25 -12.20
N THR A 59 -5.65 -5.00 -11.12
CA THR A 59 -6.53 -3.81 -11.05
C THR A 59 -5.73 -2.51 -11.01
N PHE A 60 -4.48 -2.52 -10.54
CA PHE A 60 -3.63 -1.33 -10.48
C PHE A 60 -2.48 -1.31 -11.50
N PHE A 61 -2.02 -2.47 -11.96
CA PHE A 61 -0.76 -2.60 -12.70
C PHE A 61 -0.86 -3.44 -13.97
N LYS A 62 -2.06 -3.79 -14.44
CA LYS A 62 -2.22 -4.61 -15.67
C LYS A 62 -1.57 -3.99 -16.90
N ASP A 63 -1.76 -2.69 -17.07
CA ASP A 63 -1.14 -1.94 -18.16
C ASP A 63 -0.98 -0.48 -17.77
N LYS A 64 -0.31 0.28 -18.64
CA LYS A 64 -0.02 1.69 -18.43
C LYS A 64 -1.28 2.54 -18.24
N VAL A 65 -2.36 2.25 -18.95
CA VAL A 65 -3.60 3.04 -18.87
C VAL A 65 -4.25 2.82 -17.52
N VAL A 66 -4.34 1.56 -17.08
CA VAL A 66 -4.83 1.19 -15.74
C VAL A 66 -3.96 1.85 -14.65
N PHE A 67 -2.64 1.77 -14.78
CA PHE A 67 -1.74 2.36 -13.80
C PHE A 67 -1.86 3.90 -13.71
N GLU A 68 -2.01 4.59 -14.84
CA GLU A 68 -2.18 6.04 -14.86
C GLU A 68 -3.55 6.48 -14.31
N LYS A 69 -4.59 5.68 -14.53
CA LYS A 69 -5.98 6.02 -14.16
C LYS A 69 -6.33 5.56 -12.76
N ASP A 70 -6.23 4.26 -12.50
CA ASP A 70 -6.77 3.60 -11.31
C ASP A 70 -5.74 3.66 -10.16
N ALA A 71 -4.46 3.43 -10.46
CA ALA A 71 -3.37 3.65 -9.49
C ALA A 71 -2.91 5.11 -9.42
N LYS A 72 -3.38 5.99 -10.33
CA LYS A 72 -3.01 7.42 -10.40
C LYS A 72 -1.50 7.64 -10.49
N GLY A 73 -0.79 6.69 -11.12
CA GLY A 73 0.67 6.66 -11.22
C GLY A 73 1.39 6.41 -9.89
N ASN A 74 0.68 6.02 -8.83
CA ASN A 74 1.26 5.82 -7.50
C ASN A 74 1.75 4.38 -7.32
N ILE A 75 3.06 4.18 -7.48
CA ILE A 75 3.69 2.88 -7.28
C ILE A 75 3.60 2.40 -5.81
N ASN A 76 3.50 3.32 -4.84
CA ASN A 76 3.48 2.98 -3.41
C ASN A 76 2.25 2.16 -3.02
N ILE A 77 1.26 2.01 -3.90
CA ILE A 77 0.12 1.09 -3.70
C ILE A 77 0.61 -0.35 -3.44
N VAL A 78 1.74 -0.76 -4.01
CA VAL A 78 2.36 -2.05 -3.73
C VAL A 78 2.60 -2.26 -2.23
N GLU A 79 2.99 -1.23 -1.48
CA GLU A 79 3.27 -1.36 -0.05
C GLU A 79 2.01 -1.74 0.72
N TYR A 80 0.84 -1.19 0.36
CA TYR A 80 -0.43 -1.53 1.00
C TYR A 80 -0.87 -2.96 0.69
N ILE A 81 -0.67 -3.40 -0.56
CA ILE A 81 -0.92 -4.80 -0.94
C ILE A 81 -0.02 -5.74 -0.13
N MET A 82 1.25 -5.37 0.06
CA MET A 82 2.23 -6.15 0.82
C MET A 82 1.96 -6.14 2.33
N ILE A 83 1.48 -5.03 2.89
CA ILE A 83 1.04 -4.94 4.31
C ILE A 83 -0.11 -5.91 4.55
N TRP A 84 -1.12 -5.90 3.67
CA TRP A 84 -2.24 -6.84 3.74
C TRP A 84 -1.75 -8.28 3.61
N LEU A 85 -0.92 -8.58 2.61
CA LEU A 85 -0.45 -9.93 2.34
C LEU A 85 0.36 -10.48 3.53
N SER A 86 1.28 -9.69 4.08
CA SER A 86 2.07 -10.08 5.25
C SER A 86 1.19 -10.32 6.47
N TYR A 87 0.25 -9.42 6.75
CA TYR A 87 -0.68 -9.59 7.88
C TYR A 87 -1.51 -10.85 7.71
N VAL A 88 -2.14 -11.05 6.56
CA VAL A 88 -3.00 -12.22 6.31
C VAL A 88 -2.22 -13.53 6.39
N LEU A 89 -1.04 -13.62 5.80
CA LEU A 89 -0.21 -14.83 5.89
C LEU A 89 0.22 -15.14 7.32
N SER A 90 0.40 -14.11 8.17
CA SER A 90 0.69 -14.29 9.61
C SER A 90 -0.49 -14.85 10.41
N LEU A 91 -1.72 -14.79 9.88
CA LEU A 91 -2.91 -15.36 10.51
C LEU A 91 -3.08 -16.86 10.21
N ILE A 92 -2.41 -17.37 9.17
CA ILE A 92 -2.50 -18.78 8.80
C ILE A 92 -1.67 -19.60 9.78
N LYS A 93 -2.35 -20.47 10.55
CA LYS A 93 -1.69 -21.49 11.38
C LYS A 93 -1.18 -22.60 10.45
N SER A 94 0.13 -22.71 10.24
CA SER A 94 0.74 -23.82 9.49
C SER A 94 1.60 -24.69 10.41
N GLU A 95 1.61 -26.02 10.17
CA GLU A 95 2.50 -26.97 10.86
C GLU A 95 3.97 -26.75 10.51
N GLU A 96 4.23 -26.21 9.30
CA GLU A 96 5.53 -25.71 8.88
C GLU A 96 5.64 -24.23 9.26
N ASN A 97 6.67 -23.85 10.02
CA ASN A 97 6.89 -22.52 10.60
C ASN A 97 7.06 -21.35 9.59
N ASP A 98 6.70 -21.50 8.31
CA ASP A 98 6.98 -20.50 7.28
C ASP A 98 5.90 -20.40 6.18
N SER A 99 4.69 -20.01 6.57
CA SER A 99 3.56 -19.75 5.65
C SER A 99 3.89 -18.70 4.58
N ILE A 100 4.80 -17.77 4.89
CA ILE A 100 5.22 -16.69 4.00
C ILE A 100 6.18 -17.19 2.92
N ASP A 101 7.27 -17.90 3.29
CA ASP A 101 8.19 -18.41 2.28
C ASP A 101 7.56 -19.47 1.40
N SER A 102 6.70 -20.33 1.98
CA SER A 102 5.95 -21.33 1.21
C SER A 102 5.03 -20.65 0.20
N PHE A 103 4.26 -19.63 0.61
CA PHE A 103 3.44 -18.82 -0.30
C PHE A 103 4.29 -18.18 -1.40
N TYR A 104 5.39 -17.53 -1.03
CA TYR A 104 6.24 -16.83 -1.98
C TYR A 104 6.85 -17.79 -3.02
N LYS A 105 7.38 -18.94 -2.58
CA LYS A 105 7.94 -19.97 -3.48
C LYS A 105 6.87 -20.59 -4.36
N LYS A 106 5.67 -20.88 -3.83
CA LYS A 106 4.57 -21.51 -4.57
C LYS A 106 4.00 -20.57 -5.63
N TYR A 107 3.66 -19.34 -5.26
CA TYR A 107 2.92 -18.43 -6.14
C TYR A 107 3.80 -17.35 -6.77
N ILE A 108 4.62 -16.65 -6.00
CA ILE A 108 5.33 -15.47 -6.54
C ILE A 108 6.52 -15.87 -7.42
N GLU A 109 7.25 -16.92 -7.02
CA GLU A 109 8.44 -17.37 -7.75
C GLU A 109 8.11 -18.32 -8.92
N LYS A 110 7.22 -19.29 -8.69
CA LYS A 110 6.91 -20.35 -9.65
C LYS A 110 5.69 -20.09 -10.54
N ASP A 111 4.71 -19.30 -10.09
CA ASP A 111 3.53 -19.01 -10.92
C ASP A 111 3.89 -17.98 -12.00
N GLY A 112 3.67 -18.34 -13.26
CA GLY A 112 3.88 -17.46 -14.40
C GLY A 112 3.10 -16.14 -14.29
N LYS A 113 1.99 -16.11 -13.54
CA LYS A 113 1.13 -14.93 -13.40
C LYS A 113 1.78 -13.74 -12.68
N TYR A 114 2.90 -13.91 -11.96
CA TYR A 114 3.65 -12.78 -11.39
C TYR A 114 4.89 -12.41 -12.20
N THR A 115 5.39 -13.33 -13.02
CA THR A 115 6.66 -13.19 -13.75
C THR A 115 6.47 -12.80 -15.22
N THR A 116 5.31 -13.10 -15.80
CA THR A 116 5.02 -12.89 -17.24
C THR A 116 4.32 -11.56 -17.55
N ASN A 117 3.68 -10.92 -16.56
CA ASN A 117 3.06 -9.61 -16.74
C ASN A 117 4.11 -8.57 -17.10
N ASN A 118 3.92 -7.82 -18.19
CA ASN A 118 4.86 -6.77 -18.59
C ASN A 118 4.42 -5.41 -18.03
N ILE A 119 5.25 -4.87 -17.13
CA ILE A 119 5.07 -3.52 -16.55
C ILE A 119 6.24 -2.58 -16.83
N ASP A 120 6.96 -2.77 -17.95
CA ASP A 120 8.12 -1.97 -18.36
C ASP A 120 7.86 -0.45 -18.47
N TYR A 121 6.59 -0.05 -18.52
CA TYR A 121 6.17 1.35 -18.44
C TYR A 121 6.45 1.98 -17.06
N ILE A 122 6.68 1.17 -16.03
CA ILE A 122 7.20 1.59 -14.72
C ILE A 122 8.73 1.39 -14.72
N VAL A 123 9.47 2.50 -14.75
CA VAL A 123 10.93 2.48 -14.88
C VAL A 123 11.57 1.60 -13.79
N GLY A 124 12.31 0.58 -14.24
CA GLY A 124 13.05 -0.33 -13.36
C GLY A 124 12.29 -1.58 -12.93
N TYR A 125 11.07 -1.80 -13.42
CA TYR A 125 10.26 -2.98 -13.11
C TYR A 125 9.85 -3.66 -14.41
N LYS A 126 9.97 -4.99 -14.47
CA LYS A 126 9.61 -5.80 -15.63
C LYS A 126 8.29 -6.52 -15.42
N CYS A 127 8.03 -6.99 -14.21
CA CYS A 127 6.83 -7.74 -13.85
C CYS A 127 6.39 -7.50 -12.40
N TYR A 128 5.23 -8.05 -12.01
CA TYR A 128 4.71 -7.91 -10.64
C TYR A 128 5.66 -8.47 -9.59
N LYS A 129 6.37 -9.56 -9.91
CA LYS A 129 7.40 -10.10 -9.03
C LYS A 129 8.46 -9.05 -8.68
N ASP A 130 8.87 -8.20 -9.61
CA ASP A 130 9.85 -7.13 -9.30
C ASP A 130 9.30 -6.10 -8.30
N LEU A 131 7.99 -5.78 -8.38
CA LEU A 131 7.32 -4.92 -7.41
C LEU A 131 7.33 -5.56 -6.01
N ILE A 132 7.02 -6.86 -5.94
CA ILE A 132 6.98 -7.63 -4.70
C ILE A 132 8.39 -7.76 -4.11
N ASP A 133 9.40 -8.08 -4.92
CA ASP A 133 10.78 -8.32 -4.48
C ASP A 133 11.39 -7.09 -3.80
N ARG A 134 11.16 -5.91 -4.36
CA ARG A 134 11.64 -4.65 -3.76
C ARG A 134 10.95 -4.35 -2.42
N ASN A 135 9.74 -4.86 -2.23
CA ASN A 135 8.94 -4.69 -1.02
C ASN A 135 8.89 -5.95 -0.15
N LYS A 136 9.72 -6.96 -0.44
CA LYS A 136 9.72 -8.26 0.25
C LYS A 136 10.01 -8.14 1.74
N TYR A 137 10.72 -7.08 2.15
CA TYR A 137 11.01 -6.78 3.56
C TYR A 137 9.74 -6.56 4.40
N ILE A 138 8.61 -6.21 3.79
CA ILE A 138 7.32 -6.08 4.48
C ILE A 138 6.81 -7.47 4.89
N LEU A 139 7.01 -8.49 4.07
CA LEU A 139 6.61 -9.87 4.39
C LEU A 139 7.35 -10.42 5.60
N SER A 140 8.57 -9.97 5.86
CA SER A 140 9.39 -10.41 7.00
C SER A 140 9.20 -9.57 8.26
N MET A 141 8.21 -8.67 8.31
CA MET A 141 7.95 -7.87 9.51
C MET A 141 7.33 -8.70 10.61
N ASP A 142 7.65 -8.37 11.87
CA ASP A 142 7.04 -8.99 13.04
C ASP A 142 5.51 -8.81 13.02
N MET A 143 4.79 -9.83 13.46
CA MET A 143 3.32 -9.84 13.47
C MET A 143 2.75 -8.64 14.26
N ASN A 144 3.40 -8.22 15.35
CA ASN A 144 2.99 -7.07 16.15
C ASN A 144 3.19 -5.73 15.42
N ILE A 145 4.12 -5.67 14.47
CA ILE A 145 4.33 -4.49 13.60
C ILE A 145 3.27 -4.47 12.52
N ILE A 146 3.18 -5.57 11.76
CA ILE A 146 2.37 -5.61 10.55
C ILE A 146 0.88 -5.49 10.88
N SER A 147 0.43 -6.06 12.00
CA SER A 147 -0.95 -5.90 12.48
C SER A 147 -1.30 -4.45 12.75
N LYS A 148 -0.41 -3.68 13.40
CA LYS A 148 -0.63 -2.25 13.67
C LYS A 148 -0.56 -1.43 12.37
N LEU A 149 0.36 -1.74 11.47
CA LEU A 149 0.42 -1.11 10.14
C LEU A 149 -0.87 -1.36 9.34
N TYR A 150 -1.33 -2.61 9.31
CA TYR A 150 -2.56 -2.99 8.61
C TYR A 150 -3.77 -2.27 9.21
N ASP A 151 -3.87 -2.21 10.54
CA ASP A 151 -4.93 -1.49 11.25
C ASP A 151 -4.92 0.03 10.96
N ALA A 152 -3.74 0.67 10.98
CA ALA A 152 -3.61 2.08 10.61
C ALA A 152 -3.94 2.32 9.13
N PHE A 153 -3.49 1.46 8.23
CA PHE A 153 -3.82 1.49 6.80
C PHE A 153 -5.34 1.40 6.58
N ASN A 154 -6.01 0.43 7.22
CA ASN A 154 -7.46 0.28 7.13
C ASN A 154 -8.20 1.51 7.65
N THR A 155 -7.79 2.03 8.81
CA THR A 155 -8.38 3.23 9.40
C THR A 155 -8.25 4.43 8.46
N LEU A 156 -7.09 4.59 7.82
CA LEU A 156 -6.88 5.65 6.82
C LEU A 156 -7.81 5.48 5.63
N CYS A 157 -7.95 4.26 5.11
CA CYS A 157 -8.82 4.00 3.97
C CYS A 157 -10.30 4.21 4.28
N ASP A 158 -10.76 3.82 5.47
CA ASP A 158 -12.13 4.11 5.89
C ASP A 158 -12.39 5.60 6.00
N THR A 159 -11.41 6.36 6.49
CA THR A 159 -11.52 7.83 6.56
C THR A 159 -11.62 8.44 5.15
N TYR A 160 -10.88 7.92 4.17
CA TYR A 160 -10.98 8.34 2.76
C TYR A 160 -12.35 8.04 2.14
N ILE A 161 -12.90 6.85 2.41
CA ILE A 161 -14.19 6.41 1.87
C ILE A 161 -15.34 7.23 2.46
N GLU A 162 -15.34 7.44 3.78
CA GLU A 162 -16.36 8.23 4.47
C GLU A 162 -16.36 9.68 4.00
N LEU A 163 -15.18 10.32 3.95
CA LEU A 163 -15.05 11.71 3.52
C LEU A 163 -15.59 11.94 2.10
N GLY A 164 -15.41 10.98 1.18
CA GLY A 164 -15.93 11.10 -0.17
C GLY A 164 -17.38 10.62 -0.36
N THR A 165 -18.04 10.15 0.70
CA THR A 165 -19.46 9.77 0.69
C THR A 165 -20.31 10.88 1.31
N ASN A 166 -19.80 11.49 2.38
CA ASN A 166 -20.43 12.60 3.07
C ASN A 166 -19.95 13.91 2.43
N ASN A 167 -20.68 14.42 1.42
CA ASN A 167 -20.45 15.73 0.79
C ASN A 167 -20.52 16.94 1.75
N SER A 168 -20.41 16.75 3.06
CA SER A 168 -20.69 17.73 4.11
C SER A 168 -19.52 17.90 5.09
N ASP A 169 -18.90 19.07 5.03
CA ASP A 169 -18.37 19.85 6.16
C ASP A 169 -17.44 19.19 7.21
N CYS A 170 -16.80 18.06 6.90
CA CYS A 170 -15.74 17.47 7.74
C CYS A 170 -16.17 17.09 9.18
N MET A 171 -17.46 17.19 9.49
CA MET A 171 -17.94 17.27 10.88
C MET A 171 -18.16 15.88 11.48
N GLN A 172 -18.56 14.92 10.66
CA GLN A 172 -18.68 13.50 11.03
C GLN A 172 -17.36 12.74 10.83
N ASP A 173 -16.49 13.23 9.95
CA ASP A 173 -15.28 12.52 9.48
C ASP A 173 -14.06 12.66 10.42
N SER A 174 -14.21 13.35 11.56
CA SER A 174 -13.08 13.65 12.46
C SER A 174 -12.68 12.48 13.37
N GLU A 175 -13.60 11.58 13.73
CA GLU A 175 -13.32 10.53 14.71
C GLU A 175 -12.31 9.51 14.17
N LYS A 176 -12.55 8.95 12.97
CA LYS A 176 -11.60 8.02 12.34
C LYS A 176 -10.25 8.68 12.05
N ALA A 177 -10.25 9.96 11.70
CA ALA A 177 -9.01 10.72 11.53
C ALA A 177 -8.22 10.85 12.84
N HIS A 178 -8.89 11.03 14.00
CA HIS A 178 -8.24 10.98 15.32
C HIS A 178 -7.74 9.57 15.63
N GLN A 179 -8.53 8.54 15.36
CA GLN A 179 -8.12 7.14 15.56
C GLN A 179 -6.87 6.79 14.74
N PHE A 180 -6.80 7.25 13.49
CA PHE A 180 -5.61 7.09 12.66
C PHE A 180 -4.38 7.74 13.31
N VAL A 181 -4.50 9.00 13.75
CA VAL A 181 -3.39 9.74 14.38
C VAL A 181 -2.89 9.05 15.64
N GLU A 182 -3.80 8.53 16.48
CA GLU A 182 -3.42 7.80 17.68
C GLU A 182 -2.78 6.43 17.37
N LYS A 183 -3.31 5.68 16.40
CA LYS A 183 -2.68 4.44 15.92
C LYS A 183 -1.29 4.71 15.36
N TYR A 184 -1.13 5.76 14.56
CA TYR A 184 0.16 6.15 13.99
C TYR A 184 1.21 6.49 15.05
N LYS A 185 0.83 7.28 16.08
CA LYS A 185 1.72 7.59 17.22
C LYS A 185 2.15 6.32 17.96
N LYS A 186 1.21 5.41 18.25
CA LYS A 186 1.52 4.14 18.92
C LYS A 186 2.52 3.30 18.12
N ILE A 187 2.36 3.25 16.80
CA ILE A 187 3.29 2.55 15.92
C ILE A 187 4.72 3.10 16.04
N ILE A 188 4.87 4.43 16.13
CA ILE A 188 6.18 5.09 16.32
C ILE A 188 6.78 4.83 17.71
N ILE A 189 5.94 4.86 18.76
CA ILE A 189 6.39 4.68 20.15
C ILE A 189 6.82 3.24 20.40
N ASP A 190 6.00 2.28 19.96
CA ASP A 190 6.22 0.86 20.23
C ASP A 190 7.39 0.28 19.43
N HIS A 191 7.69 0.88 18.27
CA HIS A 191 8.81 0.46 17.43
C HIS A 191 9.87 1.54 17.41
N ASN A 192 10.95 1.32 18.15
CA ASN A 192 12.13 2.16 18.08
C ASN A 192 12.68 2.16 16.65
N ILE A 193 12.35 3.21 15.88
CA ILE A 193 12.51 3.32 14.43
C ILE A 193 13.98 3.17 13.97
N GLY A 194 14.94 3.23 14.88
CA GLY A 194 16.37 3.16 14.60
C GLY A 194 16.89 1.85 13.99
N GLU A 195 16.12 0.76 13.98
CA GLU A 195 16.61 -0.56 13.55
C GLU A 195 16.25 -0.94 12.10
N ASN A 196 15.20 -0.37 11.49
CA ASN A 196 14.80 -0.72 10.12
C ASN A 196 14.35 0.50 9.29
N ILE A 197 15.27 1.03 8.48
CA ILE A 197 15.01 2.20 7.62
C ILE A 197 13.89 1.96 6.60
N ARG A 198 13.69 0.70 6.15
CA ARG A 198 12.67 0.36 5.14
C ARG A 198 11.25 0.43 5.70
N TYR A 199 11.09 -0.07 6.92
CA TYR A 199 9.84 0.12 7.68
C TYR A 199 9.47 1.60 7.83
N PHE A 200 10.46 2.47 8.06
CA PHE A 200 10.21 3.90 8.19
C PHE A 200 9.65 4.55 6.91
N TYR A 201 10.04 4.07 5.72
CA TYR A 201 9.46 4.55 4.46
C TYR A 201 7.96 4.25 4.36
N VAL A 202 7.51 3.06 4.78
CA VAL A 202 6.08 2.69 4.80
C VAL A 202 5.29 3.63 5.71
N LEU A 203 5.82 3.94 6.90
CA LEU A 203 5.20 4.89 7.82
C LEU A 203 5.09 6.29 7.23
N ILE A 204 6.10 6.73 6.47
CA ILE A 204 6.08 8.05 5.85
C ILE A 204 5.07 8.09 4.71
N ASN A 205 4.96 7.02 3.92
CA ASN A 205 3.96 6.94 2.86
C ASN A 205 2.54 6.99 3.43
N LEU A 206 2.26 6.25 4.52
CA LEU A 206 0.99 6.34 5.25
C LEU A 206 0.72 7.77 5.78
N LEU A 207 1.72 8.43 6.37
CA LEU A 207 1.56 9.78 6.90
C LEU A 207 1.35 10.82 5.78
N THR A 208 2.08 10.68 4.68
CA THR A 208 1.94 11.53 3.49
C THR A 208 0.53 11.40 2.92
N ASP A 209 -0.01 10.19 2.90
CA ASP A 209 -1.38 9.96 2.47
C ASP A 209 -2.42 10.50 3.45
N TYR A 210 -2.15 10.50 4.75
CA TYR A 210 -2.98 11.25 5.70
C TYR A 210 -2.90 12.76 5.49
N ASP A 211 -1.72 13.31 5.20
CA ASP A 211 -1.56 14.73 4.88
C ASP A 211 -2.37 15.14 3.66
N ASN A 212 -2.31 14.33 2.60
CA ASN A 212 -3.12 14.53 1.40
C ASN A 212 -4.62 14.54 1.73
N LEU A 213 -5.07 13.62 2.60
CA LEU A 213 -6.45 13.58 3.08
C LEU A 213 -6.82 14.87 3.84
N LYS A 214 -5.97 15.30 4.77
CA LYS A 214 -6.14 16.51 5.58
C LYS A 214 -6.22 17.79 4.74
N THR A 215 -5.54 17.86 3.58
CA THR A 215 -5.71 19.01 2.67
C THR A 215 -7.14 19.20 2.19
N LYS A 216 -7.89 18.10 2.06
CA LYS A 216 -9.31 18.09 1.69
C LYS A 216 -10.20 18.46 2.88
N CYS A 217 -9.71 18.26 4.10
CA CYS A 217 -10.46 18.46 5.32
C CYS A 217 -9.65 19.08 6.46
N LYS A 218 -9.67 20.41 6.55
CA LYS A 218 -8.84 21.17 7.52
C LYS A 218 -9.23 20.97 8.99
N LYS A 219 -10.41 20.44 9.28
CA LYS A 219 -10.85 20.12 10.65
C LYS A 219 -10.21 18.84 11.19
N PHE A 220 -9.52 18.06 10.34
CA PHE A 220 -8.83 16.87 10.78
C PHE A 220 -7.68 17.20 11.74
N PRO A 221 -7.36 16.26 12.64
CA PRO A 221 -6.23 16.39 13.53
C PRO A 221 -4.95 16.81 12.82
N SER A 222 -4.09 17.46 13.59
CA SER A 222 -2.77 17.76 13.08
C SER A 222 -1.97 16.49 12.85
N THR A 223 -1.24 16.52 11.75
CA THR A 223 -0.30 15.50 11.33
C THR A 223 0.70 15.25 12.45
N PRO A 224 0.87 13.99 12.89
CA PRO A 224 1.91 13.59 13.81
C PRO A 224 3.30 14.13 13.42
N ASP A 225 3.94 14.89 14.32
CA ASP A 225 5.36 15.22 14.17
C ASP A 225 6.21 14.06 14.68
N ILE A 226 6.73 13.26 13.74
CA ILE A 226 7.56 12.09 14.02
C ILE A 226 8.75 12.46 14.93
N LYS A 227 9.41 13.59 14.69
CA LYS A 227 10.59 13.99 15.49
C LYS A 227 10.19 14.26 16.93
N LYS A 228 9.08 14.99 17.10
CA LYS A 228 8.54 15.33 18.41
C LYS A 228 8.14 14.06 19.18
N ILE A 229 7.40 13.15 18.54
CA ILE A 229 6.95 11.89 19.17
C ILE A 229 8.16 11.08 19.66
N ILE A 230 9.20 10.95 18.84
CA ILE A 230 10.40 10.20 19.21
C ILE A 230 11.15 10.87 20.35
N SER A 231 11.25 12.22 20.34
CA SER A 231 11.90 12.97 21.41
C SER A 231 11.15 12.89 22.75
N GLU A 232 9.83 12.79 22.74
CA GLU A 232 8.99 12.67 23.94
C GLU A 232 8.97 11.23 24.47
N ALA A 233 9.01 10.23 23.57
CA ALA A 233 8.96 8.82 23.93
C ALA A 233 10.31 8.25 24.39
N THR A 234 11.43 8.81 23.92
CA THR A 234 12.77 8.32 24.27
C THR A 234 13.53 9.35 25.09
N SER A 235 13.95 8.99 26.30
CA SER A 235 14.90 9.77 27.07
C SER A 235 16.26 9.81 26.34
N SER A 236 16.41 10.82 25.47
CA SER A 236 17.67 11.42 25.03
C SER A 236 18.64 10.68 24.08
N SER A 237 18.56 9.37 23.79
CA SER A 237 19.66 8.70 23.04
C SER A 237 19.38 8.29 21.58
N ILE A 238 18.11 8.23 21.13
CA ILE A 238 17.75 7.65 19.81
C ILE A 238 17.44 8.73 18.76
N ALA A 239 16.96 9.90 19.19
CA ALA A 239 16.64 11.03 18.32
C ALA A 239 17.80 11.43 17.37
N SER A 240 19.05 11.28 17.81
CA SER A 240 20.24 11.61 17.00
C SER A 240 20.49 10.68 15.81
N LYS A 241 20.03 9.41 15.85
CA LYS A 241 20.20 8.43 14.76
C LYS A 241 19.21 8.60 13.61
N LEU A 242 18.08 9.27 13.87
CA LEU A 242 16.97 9.40 12.91
C LEU A 242 16.99 10.74 12.15
N ILE A 243 17.69 11.74 12.65
CA ILE A 243 17.89 13.05 11.99
C ILE A 243 18.47 12.91 10.56
N PRO A 244 19.49 12.05 10.30
CA PRO A 244 19.99 11.84 8.95
C PRO A 244 18.95 11.21 8.02
N ILE A 245 18.18 10.25 8.53
CA ILE A 245 17.15 9.52 7.77
C ILE A 245 16.04 10.50 7.35
N LEU A 246 15.49 11.27 8.29
CA LEU A 246 14.48 12.31 8.04
C LEU A 246 14.97 13.39 7.06
N SER A 247 16.29 13.67 7.02
CA SER A 247 16.88 14.65 6.10
C SER A 247 16.95 14.14 4.65
N ILE A 248 17.17 12.82 4.45
CA ILE A 248 17.14 12.17 3.13
C ILE A 248 15.70 12.17 2.57
N LEU A 249 14.70 12.06 3.44
CA LEU A 249 13.30 11.93 3.09
C LEU A 249 12.65 13.23 2.60
N VAL A 250 13.12 14.40 3.03
CA VAL A 250 12.66 15.69 2.47
C VAL A 250 13.08 15.83 0.99
N ALA A 251 14.15 15.15 0.56
CA ALA A 251 14.65 15.23 -0.82
C ALA A 251 13.89 14.31 -1.80
N ILE A 252 13.36 13.17 -1.36
CA ILE A 252 12.75 12.15 -2.26
C ILE A 252 11.46 12.63 -2.94
N PRO A 253 10.49 13.28 -2.25
CA PRO A 253 9.31 13.87 -2.89
C PRO A 253 9.66 14.99 -3.86
N ILE A 254 10.76 15.72 -3.62
CA ILE A 254 11.26 16.75 -4.53
C ILE A 254 11.71 16.10 -5.84
N PHE A 255 12.47 14.99 -5.79
CA PHE A 255 12.89 14.28 -7.00
C PHE A 255 11.74 13.58 -7.73
N LEU A 256 10.79 12.96 -7.02
CA LEU A 256 9.61 12.31 -7.62
C LEU A 256 8.61 13.34 -8.20
N GLY A 257 8.38 14.45 -7.52
CA GLY A 257 7.55 15.56 -8.00
C GLY A 257 8.16 16.26 -9.23
N ILE A 258 9.49 16.40 -9.26
CA ILE A 258 10.21 16.90 -10.45
C ILE A 258 10.08 15.90 -11.60
N ALA A 259 10.28 14.60 -11.37
CA ALA A 259 10.13 13.57 -12.40
C ALA A 259 8.70 13.53 -12.98
N TYR A 260 7.67 13.60 -12.12
CA TYR A 260 6.27 13.67 -12.54
C TYR A 260 5.99 14.92 -13.39
N LYS A 261 6.46 16.10 -12.96
CA LYS A 261 6.27 17.36 -13.68
C LYS A 261 6.99 17.37 -15.04
N TYR A 262 8.21 16.83 -15.12
CA TYR A 262 8.95 16.66 -16.37
C TYR A 262 8.30 15.64 -17.32
N SER A 263 7.78 14.54 -16.78
CA SER A 263 7.02 13.53 -17.55
C SER A 263 5.77 14.16 -18.17
N LEU A 264 4.93 14.82 -17.37
CA LEU A 264 3.70 15.50 -17.82
C LEU A 264 3.99 16.56 -18.90
N PHE A 265 5.11 17.28 -18.77
CA PHE A 265 5.56 18.26 -19.76
C PHE A 265 6.02 17.61 -21.08
N GLY A 266 6.71 16.47 -21.00
CA GLY A 266 7.06 15.65 -22.17
C GLY A 266 5.82 15.18 -22.97
N PHE A 267 4.75 14.79 -22.27
CA PHE A 267 3.48 14.38 -22.89
C PHE A 267 2.79 15.52 -23.64
N ARG A 268 2.70 16.71 -23.04
CA ARG A 268 2.15 17.90 -23.73
C ARG A 268 2.86 18.17 -25.06
N LYS A 269 4.20 18.06 -25.06
CA LYS A 269 5.04 18.32 -26.23
C LYS A 269 4.87 17.25 -27.32
N ARG A 270 4.71 15.97 -26.94
CA ARG A 270 4.44 14.87 -27.90
C ARG A 270 3.04 14.97 -28.51
N PHE A 271 2.02 15.27 -27.71
CA PHE A 271 0.65 15.44 -28.19
C PHE A 271 0.52 16.62 -29.17
N GLN A 272 1.18 17.75 -28.88
CA GLN A 272 1.23 18.88 -29.81
C GLN A 272 1.93 18.51 -31.14
N LYS A 273 3.04 17.76 -31.10
CA LYS A 273 3.72 17.27 -32.31
C LYS A 273 2.85 16.32 -33.15
N GLN A 274 2.06 15.46 -32.51
CA GLN A 274 1.11 14.58 -33.21
C GLN A 274 0.02 15.40 -33.91
N LYS A 275 -0.62 16.35 -33.22
CA LYS A 275 -1.60 17.26 -33.83
C LYS A 275 -1.04 18.06 -35.01
N LEU A 276 0.21 18.52 -34.93
CA LEU A 276 0.88 19.21 -36.04
C LEU A 276 1.13 18.28 -37.24
N ARG A 277 1.52 17.01 -37.01
CA ARG A 277 1.71 16.02 -38.08
C ARG A 277 0.40 15.63 -38.77
N GLU A 278 -0.70 15.54 -38.03
CA GLU A 278 -2.03 15.29 -38.61
C GLU A 278 -2.52 16.45 -39.45
N LYS A 279 -2.24 17.70 -39.04
CA LYS A 279 -2.56 18.90 -39.82
C LYS A 279 -1.75 19.03 -41.11
N LEU A 280 -0.51 18.53 -41.14
CA LEU A 280 0.33 18.53 -42.34
C LEU A 280 -0.01 17.39 -43.34
N LYS A 281 -0.87 16.45 -42.94
CA LYS A 281 -1.34 15.34 -43.80
C LYS A 281 -2.72 15.60 -44.42
N LYS A 282 -3.35 16.74 -44.10
CA LYS A 282 -4.54 17.27 -44.76
C LYS A 282 -4.13 18.37 -45.71
#